data_AF-A0A7W0V3N3-F1
#
_entry.id   AF-A0A7W0V3N3-F1
#
_cell.length_a   1.000
_cell.length_b   1.000
_cell.length_c   1.000
_cell.angle_alpha   90.00
_cell.angle_beta   90.00
_cell.angle_gamma   90.00
#
_symmetry.space_group_name_H-M   'P 1'
#
loop_
_entity.id
_entity.type
_entity.pdbx_description
1 polymer ?
#
loop_
_entity_poly.entity_id
_entity_poly.type
_entity_poly.pdbx_seq_one_letter_code
_entity_poly.pdbx_strand_id
1 'polypeptide(L)'
;MTCGEIQKAFSSYLDDQLSLAERAACDTHLQGCPVCRAQMAESRLILRRFAALRRPAAPRVVDLQVKDDGDDDLVLRHDLQHLWAGLASDNLNV
;
A
#
# COMPACT_ATOMS: atom_id res chain seq x y z
N MET A 1 6.11 8.29 15.36
CA MET A 1 6.15 7.52 14.11
C MET A 1 7.58 7.41 13.62
N THR A 2 8.04 6.18 13.37
CA THR A 2 9.36 5.87 12.82
C THR A 2 9.35 5.91 11.29
N CYS A 3 10.52 5.94 10.65
CA CYS A 3 10.62 5.90 9.18
C CYS A 3 10.05 4.59 8.60
N GLY A 4 10.20 3.46 9.30
CA GLY A 4 9.66 2.18 8.82
C GLY A 4 8.13 2.13 8.88
N GLU A 5 7.52 2.78 9.88
CA GLU A 5 6.06 2.88 10.01
C GLU A 5 5.47 3.75 8.89
N ILE A 6 6.05 4.92 8.63
CA ILE A 6 5.52 5.80 7.59
C ILE A 6 5.64 5.18 6.20
N GLN A 7 6.75 4.49 5.90
CA GLN A 7 6.94 3.82 4.60
C GLN A 7 5.84 2.78 4.32
N LYS A 8 5.42 2.04 5.35
CA LYS A 8 4.28 1.11 5.24
C LYS A 8 2.96 1.83 5.03
N ALA A 9 2.81 3.03 5.60
CA ALA A 9 1.61 3.86 5.49
C ALA A 9 1.55 4.74 4.23
N PHE A 10 2.58 4.75 3.36
CA PHE A 10 2.65 5.65 2.20
C PHE A 10 1.48 5.49 1.23
N SER A 11 1.09 4.26 0.87
CA SER A 11 -0.05 4.05 -0.04
C SER A 11 -1.32 4.62 0.57
N SER A 12 -1.66 4.21 1.80
CA SER A 12 -2.85 4.68 2.50
C SER A 12 -2.84 6.20 2.70
N TYR A 13 -1.67 6.82 2.91
CA TYR A 13 -1.53 8.27 2.98
C TYR A 13 -1.79 8.94 1.62
N LEU A 14 -1.32 8.37 0.51
CA LEU A 14 -1.53 8.90 -0.84
C LEU A 14 -2.98 8.73 -1.32
N ASP A 15 -3.63 7.65 -0.90
CA ASP A 15 -5.00 7.30 -1.25
C ASP A 15 -6.04 7.94 -0.31
N ASP A 16 -5.61 8.78 0.64
CA ASP A 16 -6.44 9.41 1.69
C ASP A 16 -7.25 8.41 2.53
N GLN A 17 -6.69 7.21 2.76
CA GLN A 17 -7.31 6.12 3.53
C GLN A 17 -6.86 6.06 5.00
N LEU A 18 -6.10 7.04 5.47
CA LEU A 18 -5.69 7.13 6.87
C LEU A 18 -6.71 7.88 7.71
N SER A 19 -6.83 7.51 8.99
CA SER A 19 -7.56 8.33 9.96
C SER A 19 -6.89 9.70 10.13
N LEU A 20 -7.63 10.68 10.65
CA LEU A 20 -7.11 12.03 10.89
C LEU A 20 -5.87 12.03 11.80
N ALA A 21 -5.85 11.17 12.82
CA ALA A 21 -4.74 11.05 13.76
C ALA A 21 -3.48 10.49 13.08
N GLU A 22 -3.63 9.45 12.26
CA GLU A 22 -2.53 8.84 11.51
C GLU A 22 -1.98 9.80 10.46
N ARG A 23 -2.87 10.54 9.78
CA ARG A 23 -2.47 11.54 8.79
C ARG A 23 -1.66 12.68 9.43
N ALA A 24 -2.09 13.17 10.59
CA ALA A 24 -1.34 14.18 11.36
C ALA A 24 0.03 13.67 11.82
N ALA A 25 0.13 12.40 12.23
CA ALA A 25 1.39 11.77 12.59
C ALA A 25 2.34 11.64 11.39
N CYS A 26 1.82 11.26 10.22
CA CYS A 26 2.57 11.22 8.97
C CYS A 26 3.05 12.62 8.57
N ASP A 27 2.18 13.63 8.63
CA ASP A 27 2.52 15.02 8.28
C ASP A 27 3.65 15.56 9.17
N THR A 28 3.55 15.31 10.48
CA THR A 28 4.60 15.69 11.45
C THR A 28 5.94 15.03 11.09
N HIS A 29 5.93 13.74 10.75
CA HIS A 29 7.15 13.04 10.35
C HIS A 29 7.71 13.56 9.02
N LEU A 30 6.87 13.80 8.01
CA LEU A 30 7.28 14.33 6.71
C LEU A 30 7.85 15.74 6.83
N GLN A 31 7.40 16.54 7.81
CA GLN A 31 7.99 17.85 8.11
C GLN A 31 9.41 17.72 8.67
N GLY A 32 9.67 16.73 9.52
CA GLY A 32 10.97 16.54 10.18
C GLY A 32 11.99 15.68 9.40
N CYS A 33 11.53 14.77 8.54
CA CYS A 33 12.38 13.77 7.90
C CYS A 33 12.58 14.06 6.39
N PRO A 34 13.76 14.50 5.94
CA PRO A 34 14.02 14.76 4.53
C PRO A 34 14.02 13.48 3.67
N VAL A 35 14.43 12.34 4.24
CA VAL A 35 14.49 11.05 3.53
C VAL A 35 13.09 10.58 3.13
N CYS A 36 12.16 10.53 4.09
CA CYS A 36 10.78 10.13 3.83
C CYS A 36 10.07 11.11 2.89
N ARG A 37 10.41 12.40 2.97
CA ARG A 37 9.88 13.42 2.05
C ARG A 37 10.33 13.21 0.60
N ALA A 38 11.60 12.85 0.40
CA ALA A 38 12.13 12.55 -0.93
C ALA A 38 11.45 11.30 -1.53
N GLN A 39 11.31 10.24 -0.74
CA GLN A 39 10.61 9.02 -1.16
C GLN A 39 9.14 9.30 -1.50
N MET A 40 8.44 10.08 -0.66
CA MET A 40 7.07 10.49 -0.91
C MET A 40 6.94 11.31 -2.22
N ALA A 41 7.92 12.17 -2.52
CA ALA A 41 7.94 12.93 -3.76
C ALA A 41 8.13 12.01 -4.98
N GLU A 42 8.95 10.98 -4.87
CA GLU A 42 9.13 9.97 -5.92
C GLU A 42 7.84 9.17 -6.17
N SER A 43 7.18 8.69 -5.12
CA SER A 43 5.88 8.00 -5.26
C SER A 43 4.83 8.89 -5.93
N ARG A 44 4.74 10.17 -5.55
CA ARG A 44 3.85 11.15 -6.19
C ARG A 44 4.19 11.38 -7.66
N LEU A 45 5.47 11.40 -8.01
CA LEU A 45 5.90 11.54 -9.40
C LEU A 45 5.44 10.36 -10.25
N ILE A 46 5.56 9.14 -9.73
CA ILE A 46 5.08 7.92 -10.40
C ILE A 46 3.56 7.99 -10.61
N LEU A 47 2.79 8.32 -9.57
CA LEU A 47 1.33 8.46 -9.67
C LEU A 47 0.91 9.52 -10.68
N ARG A 48 1.60 10.67 -10.73
CA ARG A 48 1.34 11.72 -11.73
C ARG A 48 1.59 11.22 -13.15
N ARG A 49 2.64 10.43 -13.37
CA ARG A 49 2.92 9.82 -14.67
C ARG A 49 1.82 8.85 -15.10
N PHE A 50 1.33 8.02 -14.18
CA PHE A 50 0.17 7.16 -14.45
C PHE A 50 -1.10 7.96 -14.77
N ALA A 51 -1.36 9.04 -14.03
CA ALA A 51 -2.51 9.91 -14.28
C ALA A 51 -2.43 10.63 -15.65
N ALA A 52 -1.22 10.85 -16.17
CA ALA A 52 -1.01 11.45 -17.49
C ALA A 52 -1.19 10.43 -18.64
N LEU A 53 -1.27 9.13 -18.36
CA LEU A 53 -1.55 8.14 -19.39
C LEU A 53 -2.98 8.33 -19.91
N ARG A 54 -3.15 8.11 -21.21
CA ARG A 54 -4.47 8.17 -21.84
C ARG A 54 -5.35 7.07 -21.22
N ARG A 55 -6.40 7.48 -20.51
CA ARG A 55 -7.43 6.56 -20.03
C ARG A 55 -8.08 5.87 -21.24
N PRO A 56 -8.08 4.53 -21.33
CA PRO A 56 -8.79 3.85 -22.38
C PRO A 56 -10.28 4.18 -22.27
N ALA A 57 -10.94 4.32 -23.43
CA ALA A 57 -12.39 4.49 -23.45
C ALA A 57 -13.05 3.26 -22.82
N ALA A 58 -14.04 3.48 -21.96
CA ALA A 58 -14.84 2.38 -21.46
C ALA A 58 -15.49 1.64 -22.64
N PRO A 59 -15.52 0.29 -22.65
CA PRO A 59 -16.28 -0.46 -23.63
C PRO A 59 -17.75 0.00 -23.58
N ARG A 60 -18.39 0.16 -24.74
CA ARG A 60 -19.77 0.66 -24.82
C ARG A 60 -20.83 -0.32 -24.28
N VAL A 61 -20.44 -1.59 -24.10
CA VAL A 61 -21.23 -2.63 -23.45
C VAL A 61 -20.26 -3.55 -22.73
N VAL A 62 -20.34 -3.55 -21.40
CA VAL A 62 -19.85 -4.65 -20.59
C VAL A 62 -21.06 -5.14 -19.83
N ASP A 63 -21.69 -6.21 -20.33
CA ASP A 63 -22.47 -7.11 -19.50
C ASP A 63 -21.47 -7.81 -18.57
N LEU A 64 -20.97 -7.06 -17.59
CA LEU A 64 -20.27 -7.61 -16.46
C LEU A 64 -21.32 -8.36 -15.66
N GLN A 65 -21.51 -9.63 -15.98
CA GLN A 65 -21.94 -10.61 -14.99
C GLN A 65 -20.80 -10.68 -13.97
N VAL A 66 -20.75 -9.69 -13.06
CA VAL A 66 -20.07 -9.85 -11.79
C VAL A 66 -20.81 -11.00 -11.14
N LYS A 67 -20.22 -12.18 -11.21
CA LYS A 67 -20.65 -13.29 -10.38
C LYS A 67 -20.34 -12.82 -8.98
N ASP A 68 -21.37 -12.33 -8.32
CA ASP A 68 -21.34 -12.08 -6.88
C ASP A 68 -21.20 -13.47 -6.27
N ASP A 69 -19.97 -13.98 -6.22
CA ASP A 69 -19.64 -15.18 -5.47
C ASP A 69 -19.81 -14.77 -4.01
N GLY A 70 -21.05 -14.90 -3.55
CA GLY A 70 -21.53 -14.44 -2.26
C GLY A 70 -20.51 -14.72 -1.16
N ASP A 71 -20.16 -13.64 -0.48
CA ASP A 71 -19.35 -13.61 0.72
C ASP A 71 -20.10 -14.35 1.85
N ASP A 72 -19.94 -15.67 1.88
CA ASP A 72 -20.26 -16.55 3.00
C ASP A 72 -18.99 -17.38 3.30
N ASP A 73 -17.87 -16.71 3.60
CA ASP A 73 -16.79 -17.36 4.37
C ASP A 73 -16.03 -16.37 5.27
N LEU A 74 -16.77 -15.88 6.27
CA LEU A 74 -16.26 -15.18 7.45
C LEU A 74 -15.49 -16.14 8.38
N VAL A 75 -14.45 -16.88 7.94
CA VAL A 75 -13.50 -17.49 8.89
C VAL A 75 -12.10 -17.69 8.26
N LEU A 76 -11.06 -17.34 9.03
CA LEU A 76 -9.64 -17.74 8.90
C LEU A 76 -8.68 -16.82 8.11
N ARG A 77 -8.62 -15.53 8.48
CA ARG A 77 -7.35 -14.77 8.44
C ARG A 77 -6.76 -14.64 9.84
N HIS A 78 -6.47 -15.80 10.46
CA HIS A 78 -5.56 -15.91 11.60
C HIS A 78 -4.54 -17.01 11.33
N ASP A 79 -3.87 -17.00 10.17
CA ASP A 79 -2.76 -17.92 9.89
C ASP A 79 -1.79 -17.37 8.82
N LEU A 80 -1.35 -16.12 8.98
CA LEU A 80 -0.25 -15.55 8.21
C LEU A 80 0.97 -15.21 9.09
N GLN A 81 1.15 -15.89 10.22
CA GLN A 81 2.38 -15.84 11.01
C GLN A 81 3.37 -16.99 10.68
N HIS A 82 2.94 -18.05 9.99
CA HIS A 82 3.78 -19.26 9.82
C HIS A 82 4.38 -19.46 8.41
N LEU A 83 4.07 -18.60 7.43
CA LEU A 83 4.59 -18.75 6.05
C LEU A 83 5.84 -17.91 5.72
N TRP A 84 6.43 -17.22 6.71
CA TRP A 84 7.72 -16.52 6.60
C TRP A 84 8.82 -17.12 7.50
N ALA A 85 8.76 -18.41 7.81
CA ALA A 85 9.80 -19.13 8.54
C ALA A 85 10.54 -20.15 7.65
N GLY A 86 10.93 -19.75 6.44
CA GLY A 86 11.52 -20.67 5.45
C GLY A 86 12.70 -20.16 4.61
N LEU A 87 13.19 -18.93 4.82
CA LEU A 87 14.28 -18.36 3.99
C LEU A 87 15.30 -17.53 4.81
N ALA A 88 15.62 -17.97 6.03
CA ALA A 88 16.71 -17.37 6.81
C ALA A 88 17.51 -18.39 7.64
N SER A 89 17.58 -19.64 7.19
CA SER A 89 18.50 -20.65 7.72
C SER A 89 19.17 -21.31 6.53
N ASP A 90 20.28 -20.71 6.06
CA ASP A 90 21.44 -21.40 5.49
C ASP A 90 22.41 -20.35 4.93
N ASN A 91 23.13 -19.67 5.83
CA ASN A 91 24.55 -19.36 5.65
C ASN A 91 25.12 -18.65 6.87
N LEU A 92 25.51 -19.45 7.86
CA LEU A 92 26.73 -19.21 8.64
C LEU A 92 27.11 -20.53 9.31
N ASN A 93 28.13 -21.20 8.78
CA ASN A 93 29.32 -21.71 9.50
C ASN A 93 29.90 -22.94 8.79
N VAL A 94 30.90 -22.73 7.92
CA VAL A 94 32.31 -23.17 8.05
C VAL A 94 33.13 -22.37 7.04
#